data_AF-A0A7S4SPE3-F1
#
_entry.id   AF-A0A7S4SPE3-F1
#
_cell.length_a   1.000
_cell.length_b   1.000
_cell.length_c   1.000
_cell.angle_alpha   90.00
_cell.angle_beta   90.00
_cell.angle_gamma   90.00
#
_symmetry.space_group_name_H-M   'P 1'
#
loop_
_entity.id
_entity.type
_entity.pdbx_description
1 polymer ?
#
loop_
_entity_poly.entity_id
_entity_poly.type
_entity_poly.pdbx_seq_one_letter_code
_entity_poly.pdbx_strand_id
1 'polypeptide(L)'
;APRARMSLPELEVSVNKLRDCIGTLTRQQVRLEEGNASLERRLRELEGRVSGRPAAPEASKSAAARDADKVQIEEAAPLWSLECRPREPEGGQLEAAPGTPPCLVVPVGDREASPAHAADDGAGRGEAGEDLLVEYSLGGTVWDAALFTGLPDLGKPSSVLLFIAMLLNALRGLAACLQAVWALPRGSSTQLRDGRFGSLWRWRCMFFFFACAVRAGIAVTLLYAGVSWMSSTTSITDLILNAAALGFVMDLDECLFETIVPAGVHVFVQRLEPLAYKRSRWCLESLLPWAGMLGTVLMSWVLLVQPNVGDMLAVKRTLCDGNRDFTVLLNPAGYAVSRPATPFDSQSLLGLRGQATAELIDAAKSFDQQFSVYTNVKTYFQQFSGDSIQRMAVEAKECKDLAGAGDDFTTANFPHLFTAIRNGLGLHADKTLHELPFRCADYFDFCEESDLLRNKCPVTCGCDDPLSGLLFSTPTKGCPQVCQAVKRQRLENAPCADEDVRSSRGWARYIHTFGNLTRAIFDGDALRRWDSLFEAKLVEGCSNTQRTIVGNWSFCDDTIEFFSSNGMSSISAFCPTRCCTGSHSPTDCP
;
A
#
# COMPACT_ATOMS: atom_id res chain seq x y z
N ALA A 1 -20.33 -25.82 17.41
CA ALA A 1 -20.06 -24.88 18.51
C ALA A 1 -21.35 -24.16 18.90
N PRO A 2 -21.60 -23.93 20.21
CA PRO A 2 -22.85 -23.37 20.71
C PRO A 2 -22.95 -21.88 20.39
N ARG A 3 -24.17 -21.39 20.11
CA ARG A 3 -24.46 -19.96 19.91
C ARG A 3 -24.32 -19.24 21.25
N ALA A 4 -23.22 -18.50 21.44
CA ALA A 4 -23.09 -17.55 22.53
C ALA A 4 -24.04 -16.37 22.28
N ARG A 5 -25.01 -16.17 23.19
CA ARG A 5 -25.78 -14.93 23.26
C ARG A 5 -25.02 -13.98 24.18
N MET A 6 -24.52 -12.89 23.60
CA MET A 6 -23.92 -11.79 24.35
C MET A 6 -25.04 -11.06 25.10
N SER A 7 -24.82 -10.76 26.38
CA SER A 7 -25.82 -10.13 27.23
C SER A 7 -25.90 -8.62 26.97
N LEU A 8 -27.09 -8.01 27.12
CA LEU A 8 -27.30 -6.57 26.91
C LEU A 8 -26.28 -5.65 27.61
N PRO A 9 -25.82 -5.95 28.85
CA PRO A 9 -24.79 -5.16 29.53
C PRO A 9 -23.43 -5.19 28.84
N GLU A 10 -23.05 -6.31 28.22
CA GLU A 10 -21.78 -6.43 27.48
C GLU A 10 -21.82 -5.64 26.17
N LEU A 11 -23.00 -5.52 25.56
CA LEU A 11 -23.22 -4.65 24.40
C LEU A 11 -23.06 -3.17 24.78
N GLU A 12 -23.59 -2.76 25.93
CA GLU A 12 -23.53 -1.38 26.41
C GLU A 12 -22.10 -0.95 26.77
N VAL A 13 -21.32 -1.83 27.40
CA VAL A 13 -19.88 -1.62 27.65
C VAL A 13 -19.09 -1.53 26.34
N SER A 14 -19.44 -2.33 25.34
CA SER A 14 -18.78 -2.31 24.02
C SER A 14 -19.10 -1.02 23.24
N VAL A 15 -20.34 -0.53 23.33
CA VAL A 15 -20.76 0.74 22.72
C VAL A 15 -20.07 1.94 23.37
N ASN A 16 -19.92 1.95 24.69
CA ASN A 16 -19.22 3.04 25.38
C ASN A 16 -17.72 3.06 25.05
N LYS A 17 -17.07 1.89 24.98
CA LYS A 17 -15.66 1.80 24.51
C LYS A 17 -15.50 2.26 23.06
N LEU A 18 -16.49 2.00 22.21
CA LEU A 18 -16.48 2.45 20.82
C LEU A 18 -16.64 3.97 20.73
N ARG A 19 -17.52 4.57 21.54
CA ARG A 19 -17.71 6.03 21.63
C ARG A 19 -16.41 6.74 22.06
N ASP A 20 -15.72 6.18 23.05
CA ASP A 20 -14.44 6.73 23.53
C ASP A 20 -13.32 6.60 22.47
N CYS A 21 -13.32 5.50 21.71
CA CYS A 21 -12.39 5.30 20.61
C CYS A 21 -12.62 6.32 19.48
N ILE A 22 -13.88 6.54 19.09
CA ILE A 22 -14.26 7.54 18.08
C ILE A 22 -13.85 8.94 18.53
N GLY A 23 -14.15 9.33 19.77
CA GLY A 23 -13.74 10.64 20.30
C GLY A 23 -12.21 10.82 20.37
N THR A 24 -11.44 9.74 20.47
CA THR A 24 -9.97 9.78 20.42
C THR A 24 -9.45 9.93 19.00
N LEU A 25 -10.06 9.25 18.03
CA LEU A 25 -9.74 9.36 16.61
C LEU A 25 -10.07 10.76 16.05
N THR A 26 -11.22 11.33 16.39
CA THR A 26 -11.58 12.70 15.99
C THR A 26 -10.56 13.72 16.52
N ARG A 27 -10.09 13.56 17.77
CA ARG A 27 -9.05 14.42 18.35
C ARG A 27 -7.68 14.24 17.67
N GLN A 28 -7.35 13.03 17.20
CA GLN A 28 -6.13 12.82 16.42
C GLN A 28 -6.21 13.44 15.02
N GLN A 29 -7.38 13.39 14.39
CA GLN A 29 -7.58 13.99 13.07
C GLN A 29 -7.47 15.52 13.10
N VAL A 30 -8.07 16.17 14.11
CA VAL A 30 -7.90 17.63 14.31
C VAL A 30 -6.43 18.01 14.52
N ARG A 31 -5.66 17.21 15.28
CA ARG A 31 -4.21 17.46 15.47
C ARG A 31 -3.40 17.29 14.16
N LEU A 32 -3.81 16.39 13.28
CA LEU A 32 -3.17 16.21 11.97
C LEU A 32 -3.45 17.40 11.04
N GLU A 33 -4.68 17.91 11.06
CA GLU A 33 -5.07 19.10 10.29
C GLU A 33 -4.34 20.36 10.79
N GLU A 34 -4.20 20.54 12.11
CA GLU A 34 -3.38 21.61 12.70
C GLU A 34 -1.89 21.48 12.32
N GLY A 35 -1.37 20.24 12.27
CA GLY A 35 -0.01 19.94 11.82
C GLY A 35 0.23 20.30 10.36
N ASN A 36 -0.69 19.95 9.46
CA ASN A 36 -0.62 20.30 8.04
C ASN A 36 -0.71 21.82 7.82
N ALA A 37 -1.59 22.52 8.54
CA ALA A 37 -1.69 23.98 8.47
C ALA A 37 -0.43 24.70 8.99
N SER A 38 0.31 24.07 9.91
CA SER A 38 1.62 24.55 10.38
C SER A 38 2.73 24.31 9.34
N LEU A 39 2.72 23.14 8.69
CA LEU A 39 3.66 22.79 7.63
C LEU A 39 3.52 23.73 6.42
N GLU A 40 2.28 24.02 5.98
CA GLU A 40 2.04 24.96 4.88
C GLU A 40 2.53 26.38 5.20
N ARG A 41 2.39 26.85 6.45
CA ARG A 41 2.94 28.14 6.87
C ARG A 41 4.46 28.17 6.76
N ARG A 42 5.14 27.10 7.19
CA ARG A 42 6.61 26.97 7.05
C ARG A 42 7.05 26.90 5.59
N LEU A 43 6.27 26.25 4.73
CA LEU A 43 6.56 26.18 3.29
C LEU A 43 6.48 27.57 2.64
N ARG A 44 5.46 28.36 2.98
CA ARG A 44 5.31 29.74 2.50
C ARG A 44 6.42 30.67 3.02
N GLU A 45 6.87 30.49 4.26
CA GLU A 45 8.04 31.22 4.80
C GLU A 45 9.35 30.87 4.06
N LEU A 46 9.53 29.61 3.68
CA LEU A 46 10.68 29.16 2.90
C LEU A 46 10.63 29.67 1.46
N GLU A 47 9.47 29.62 0.81
CA GLU A 47 9.27 30.20 -0.53
C GLU A 47 9.53 31.73 -0.53
N GLY A 48 9.13 32.43 0.54
CA GLY A 48 9.45 33.85 0.72
C GLY A 48 10.96 34.14 0.84
N ARG A 49 11.74 33.20 1.40
CA ARG A 49 13.21 33.32 1.50
C ARG A 49 13.93 32.96 0.21
N VAL A 50 13.37 32.06 -0.60
CA VAL A 50 13.96 31.62 -1.87
C VAL A 50 13.70 32.62 -3.01
N SER A 51 12.61 33.39 -2.95
CA SER A 51 12.24 34.38 -3.99
C SER A 51 13.04 35.70 -3.92
N GLY A 52 14.33 35.65 -3.53
CA GLY A 52 15.21 36.80 -3.36
C GLY A 52 15.16 37.81 -4.52
N ARG A 53 14.32 38.85 -4.36
CA ARG A 53 14.31 40.05 -5.19
C ARG A 53 15.03 41.17 -4.44
N PRO A 54 16.17 41.66 -4.93
CA PRO A 54 16.89 42.75 -4.29
C PRO A 54 16.23 44.10 -4.63
N ALA A 55 15.97 44.90 -3.60
CA ALA A 55 15.76 46.34 -3.75
C ALA A 55 17.14 47.03 -3.82
N ALA A 56 17.32 47.92 -4.78
CA ALA A 56 18.49 48.80 -4.91
C ALA A 56 18.11 50.25 -4.48
N PRO A 57 19.06 51.18 -4.32
CA PRO A 57 19.91 51.31 -3.14
C PRO A 57 19.79 52.73 -2.52
N GLU A 58 20.06 52.86 -1.21
CA GLU A 58 20.37 54.16 -0.61
C GLU A 58 21.72 54.14 0.11
N ALA A 59 22.49 55.17 -0.18
CA ALA A 59 23.87 55.36 0.25
C ALA A 59 23.94 56.01 1.64
N SER A 60 24.84 55.55 2.52
CA SER A 60 25.78 56.44 3.23
C SER A 60 26.84 55.68 4.06
N LYS A 61 28.10 55.96 3.69
CA LYS A 61 29.27 56.31 4.51
C LYS A 61 29.59 55.56 5.84
N SER A 62 30.74 54.87 5.76
CA SER A 62 32.00 55.12 6.51
C SER A 62 32.41 54.27 7.72
N ALA A 63 33.70 53.89 7.65
CA ALA A 63 34.69 53.57 8.70
C ALA A 63 34.58 52.17 9.34
N ALA A 64 35.53 51.26 9.02
CA ALA A 64 36.80 51.00 9.75
C ALA A 64 36.56 50.10 10.99
N ALA A 65 37.31 49.06 11.33
CA ALA A 65 38.50 48.37 10.85
C ALA A 65 38.56 47.02 11.62
N ARG A 66 39.34 46.03 11.12
CA ARG A 66 40.05 44.93 11.83
C ARG A 66 39.24 44.12 12.88
N ASP A 67 39.18 42.79 12.83
CA ASP A 67 40.30 41.87 13.05
C ASP A 67 39.80 40.43 12.90
N ALA A 68 40.74 39.54 12.62
CA ALA A 68 40.57 38.10 12.62
C ALA A 68 40.47 37.56 14.06
N ASP A 69 39.62 36.56 14.31
CA ASP A 69 40.07 35.31 14.94
C ASP A 69 38.96 34.24 15.02
N LYS A 70 39.41 32.99 14.87
CA LYS A 70 38.92 31.75 15.48
C LYS A 70 37.42 31.42 15.41
N VAL A 71 37.09 30.49 14.51
CA VAL A 71 35.96 29.57 14.72
C VAL A 71 36.51 28.28 15.34
N GLN A 72 36.25 28.10 16.63
CA GLN A 72 36.41 26.82 17.31
C GLN A 72 35.34 25.85 16.79
N ILE A 73 35.78 24.64 16.50
CA ILE A 73 34.94 23.47 16.22
C ILE A 73 34.41 22.98 17.57
N GLU A 74 33.11 23.12 17.81
CA GLU A 74 32.43 22.37 18.86
C GLU A 74 32.13 20.96 18.34
N GLU A 75 32.69 19.97 19.03
CA GLU A 75 32.36 18.56 18.90
C GLU A 75 30.88 18.34 19.30
N ALA A 76 30.05 17.95 18.34
CA ALA A 76 28.75 17.37 18.63
C ALA A 76 28.89 15.84 18.73
N ALA A 77 28.85 15.34 19.97
CA ALA A 77 28.67 13.92 20.25
C ALA A 77 27.29 13.43 19.76
N PRO A 78 27.16 12.23 19.18
CA PRO A 78 25.88 11.69 18.77
C PRO A 78 25.09 11.19 19.98
N LEU A 79 23.94 11.81 20.19
CA LEU A 79 22.89 11.38 21.10
C LEU A 79 22.02 10.35 20.35
N TRP A 80 21.79 9.20 21.01
CA TRP A 80 20.70 8.20 20.86
C TRP A 80 21.17 6.80 20.44
N SER A 81 21.52 5.97 21.44
CA SER A 81 21.43 4.51 21.39
C SER A 81 20.37 4.05 22.40
N LEU A 82 19.20 3.63 21.90
CA LEU A 82 18.15 2.97 22.71
C LEU A 82 18.36 1.46 22.61
N GLU A 83 19.01 0.90 23.61
CA GLU A 83 19.29 -0.52 23.76
C GLU A 83 18.17 -1.16 24.60
N CYS A 84 17.31 -1.96 23.97
CA CYS A 84 16.30 -2.77 24.67
C CYS A 84 16.94 -4.07 25.18
N ARG A 85 17.22 -4.17 26.48
CA ARG A 85 17.55 -5.44 27.14
C ARG A 85 16.28 -6.28 27.38
N PRO A 86 16.27 -7.58 27.03
CA PRO A 86 15.24 -8.49 27.50
C PRO A 86 15.48 -8.87 28.97
N ARG A 87 14.38 -9.00 29.72
CA ARG A 87 14.34 -9.43 31.11
C ARG A 87 14.23 -10.96 31.16
N GLU A 88 15.22 -11.63 31.74
CA GLU A 88 15.19 -13.07 32.02
C GLU A 88 14.12 -13.40 33.08
N PRO A 89 13.48 -14.59 33.03
CA PRO A 89 12.65 -15.08 34.11
C PRO A 89 13.46 -15.94 35.09
N GLU A 90 13.45 -15.55 36.36
CA GLU A 90 13.90 -16.40 37.46
C GLU A 90 12.91 -17.56 37.67
N GLY A 91 13.48 -18.75 37.85
CA GLY A 91 12.75 -19.98 38.17
C GLY A 91 12.36 -20.09 39.64
N GLY A 92 11.36 -20.92 39.91
CA GLY A 92 10.99 -21.38 41.24
C GLY A 92 9.92 -22.48 41.17
N GLN A 93 10.30 -23.70 41.56
CA GLN A 93 9.44 -24.88 41.66
C GLN A 93 8.62 -24.90 42.98
N LEU A 94 7.54 -25.70 42.94
CA LEU A 94 6.90 -26.55 43.99
C LEU A 94 5.46 -26.24 44.45
N GLU A 95 4.61 -27.22 44.12
CA GLU A 95 3.57 -27.93 44.90
C GLU A 95 2.25 -27.28 45.41
N ALA A 96 1.16 -27.99 45.03
CA ALA A 96 -0.07 -28.37 45.75
C ALA A 96 -1.14 -27.33 46.19
N ALA A 97 -2.38 -27.64 45.79
CA ALA A 97 -3.67 -27.08 46.26
C ALA A 97 -4.02 -27.53 47.71
N PRO A 98 -5.16 -27.19 48.36
CA PRO A 98 -6.38 -26.45 47.93
C PRO A 98 -6.99 -25.46 48.97
N GLY A 99 -8.07 -24.73 48.61
CA GLY A 99 -9.04 -24.18 49.58
C GLY A 99 -9.71 -22.83 49.23
N THR A 100 -11.02 -22.84 49.02
CA THR A 100 -11.98 -21.70 49.02
C THR A 100 -12.50 -21.39 50.45
N PRO A 101 -13.36 -20.36 50.68
CA PRO A 101 -13.23 -18.88 50.62
C PRO A 101 -13.52 -18.26 52.03
N PRO A 102 -13.78 -16.93 52.24
CA PRO A 102 -15.13 -16.36 52.01
C PRO A 102 -15.21 -14.85 51.67
N CYS A 103 -16.44 -14.43 51.32
CA CYS A 103 -16.96 -13.09 51.02
C CYS A 103 -16.83 -12.06 52.16
N LEU A 104 -16.88 -10.74 51.86
CA LEU A 104 -17.81 -9.76 52.47
C LEU A 104 -17.68 -8.32 51.88
N VAL A 105 -18.83 -7.78 51.45
CA VAL A 105 -19.43 -6.45 51.77
C VAL A 105 -18.94 -5.13 51.13
N VAL A 106 -19.89 -4.61 50.33
CA VAL A 106 -20.33 -3.24 49.94
C VAL A 106 -20.08 -2.11 50.99
N PRO A 107 -20.07 -0.80 50.64
CA PRO A 107 -21.33 -0.06 50.54
C PRO A 107 -21.43 0.95 49.37
N VAL A 108 -22.68 1.10 48.92
CA VAL A 108 -23.25 2.17 48.10
C VAL A 108 -23.56 3.37 49.00
N GLY A 109 -23.32 4.59 48.51
CA GLY A 109 -23.71 5.83 49.16
C GLY A 109 -24.57 6.68 48.23
N ASP A 110 -25.79 6.96 48.68
CA ASP A 110 -26.86 7.74 48.04
C ASP A 110 -26.68 9.27 48.15
N ARG A 111 -27.65 9.98 47.51
CA ARG A 111 -28.21 11.32 47.81
C ARG A 111 -27.45 12.54 47.28
N GLU A 112 -28.09 13.63 46.84
CA GLU A 112 -29.48 14.06 46.59
C GLU A 112 -29.39 15.47 45.96
N ALA A 113 -30.53 15.94 45.44
CA ALA A 113 -30.95 17.35 45.38
C ALA A 113 -30.46 18.28 44.25
N SER A 114 -31.44 18.63 43.40
CA SER A 114 -31.63 19.94 42.76
C SER A 114 -31.90 21.03 43.82
N PRO A 115 -31.64 22.34 43.55
CA PRO A 115 -32.75 23.18 43.10
C PRO A 115 -32.42 24.40 42.17
N ALA A 116 -33.44 24.75 41.39
CA ALA A 116 -33.99 26.04 40.95
C ALA A 116 -33.20 27.39 40.99
N HIS A 117 -33.37 28.11 39.87
CA HIS A 117 -33.62 29.56 39.65
C HIS A 117 -32.99 30.65 40.55
N ALA A 118 -32.29 31.59 39.89
CA ALA A 118 -32.39 33.03 40.18
C ALA A 118 -32.07 33.85 38.91
N ALA A 119 -32.80 34.95 38.76
CA ALA A 119 -32.67 35.97 37.73
C ALA A 119 -31.50 36.93 38.00
N ASP A 120 -30.94 37.54 36.96
CA ASP A 120 -30.31 38.86 37.09
C ASP A 120 -30.34 39.65 35.77
N ASP A 121 -30.50 40.96 35.93
CA ASP A 121 -30.63 42.02 34.95
C ASP A 121 -29.29 42.39 34.29
N GLY A 122 -29.34 43.06 33.12
CA GLY A 122 -28.29 44.04 32.80
C GLY A 122 -27.86 44.21 31.34
N ALA A 123 -28.46 45.21 30.68
CA ALA A 123 -27.80 46.26 29.89
C ALA A 123 -26.79 45.87 28.77
N GLY A 124 -27.31 45.87 27.54
CA GLY A 124 -26.85 46.70 26.41
C GLY A 124 -25.38 46.74 26.01
N ARG A 125 -25.08 46.21 24.81
CA ARG A 125 -24.10 46.81 23.87
C ARG A 125 -24.09 46.13 22.49
N GLY A 126 -24.26 46.95 21.46
CA GLY A 126 -23.59 46.83 20.16
C GLY A 126 -24.04 45.70 19.23
N GLU A 127 -25.02 45.99 18.37
CA GLU A 127 -25.29 45.23 17.15
C GLU A 127 -24.08 45.35 16.20
N ALA A 128 -23.20 44.35 16.24
CA ALA A 128 -22.40 43.95 15.09
C ALA A 128 -23.16 42.80 14.42
N GLY A 129 -23.38 42.90 13.11
CA GLY A 129 -24.17 41.94 12.34
C GLY A 129 -23.69 40.50 12.60
N GLU A 130 -24.47 39.75 13.36
CA GLU A 130 -24.37 38.31 13.44
C GLU A 130 -24.79 37.78 12.07
N ASP A 131 -23.84 37.15 11.38
CA ASP A 131 -24.14 36.27 10.26
C ASP A 131 -25.19 35.27 10.76
N LEU A 132 -26.41 35.42 10.24
CA LEU A 132 -27.56 34.63 10.61
C LEU A 132 -27.30 33.18 10.15
N LEU A 133 -26.61 32.42 11.00
CA LEU A 133 -26.44 30.97 10.85
C LEU A 133 -27.84 30.36 10.95
N VAL A 134 -28.44 30.12 9.80
CA VAL A 134 -29.70 29.38 9.70
C VAL A 134 -29.41 27.96 10.16
N GLU A 135 -29.76 27.67 11.41
CA GLU A 135 -29.63 26.35 12.00
C GLU A 135 -30.62 25.39 11.32
N TYR A 136 -30.10 24.48 10.48
CA TYR A 136 -30.90 23.46 9.83
C TYR A 136 -31.18 22.33 10.83
N SER A 137 -32.44 22.19 11.27
CA SER A 137 -32.87 21.03 12.05
C SER A 137 -33.37 19.93 11.11
N LEU A 138 -32.88 18.70 11.30
CA LEU A 138 -33.32 17.53 10.55
C LEU A 138 -34.84 17.33 10.77
N GLY A 139 -35.63 17.54 9.72
CA GLY A 139 -37.09 17.55 9.77
C GLY A 139 -37.77 16.17 9.73
N GLY A 140 -37.00 15.08 9.78
CA GLY A 140 -37.51 13.72 9.58
C GLY A 140 -38.06 13.50 8.17
N THR A 141 -37.59 14.28 7.20
CA THR A 141 -37.94 14.15 5.80
C THR A 141 -37.22 12.95 5.19
N VAL A 142 -37.73 12.52 4.03
CA VAL A 142 -37.05 11.48 3.22
C VAL A 142 -35.62 11.91 2.85
N TRP A 143 -35.37 13.22 2.76
CA TRP A 143 -34.06 13.80 2.48
C TRP A 143 -33.12 13.75 3.69
N ASP A 144 -33.65 13.99 4.90
CA ASP A 144 -32.91 13.75 6.14
C ASP A 144 -32.53 12.27 6.26
N ALA A 145 -33.39 11.35 5.82
CA ALA A 145 -33.09 9.92 5.77
C ALA A 145 -32.01 9.58 4.73
N ALA A 146 -31.91 10.35 3.63
CA ALA A 146 -30.89 10.17 2.60
C ALA A 146 -29.48 10.47 3.11
N LEU A 147 -29.32 11.40 4.07
CA LEU A 147 -28.04 11.66 4.76
C LEU A 147 -27.47 10.44 5.48
N PHE A 148 -28.33 9.47 5.85
CA PHE A 148 -27.91 8.23 6.50
C PHE A 148 -27.62 7.09 5.50
N THR A 149 -27.79 7.31 4.18
CA THR A 149 -27.41 6.33 3.16
C THR A 149 -25.88 6.17 3.10
N GLY A 150 -25.42 4.91 3.09
CA GLY A 150 -24.00 4.56 3.07
C GLY A 150 -23.31 4.47 4.44
N LEU A 151 -23.97 4.82 5.55
CA LEU A 151 -23.38 4.61 6.87
C LEU A 151 -23.00 3.14 7.06
N PRO A 152 -21.82 2.83 7.66
CA PRO A 152 -21.32 1.47 7.78
C PRO A 152 -22.29 0.54 8.54
N ASP A 153 -23.13 1.10 9.42
CA ASP A 153 -24.15 0.38 10.17
C ASP A 153 -25.44 0.11 9.35
N LEU A 154 -25.76 0.97 8.38
CA LEU A 154 -26.81 0.73 7.38
C LEU A 154 -26.20 -0.03 6.20
N GLY A 155 -26.03 -1.34 6.35
CA GLY A 155 -25.46 -2.19 5.30
C GLY A 155 -26.05 -1.94 3.90
N LYS A 156 -25.29 -2.27 2.85
CA LYS A 156 -25.66 -2.07 1.42
C LYS A 156 -27.15 -2.26 1.06
N PRO A 157 -27.87 -3.31 1.50
CA PRO A 157 -29.30 -3.46 1.18
C PRO A 157 -30.16 -2.30 1.69
N SER A 158 -29.87 -1.74 2.87
CA SER A 158 -30.63 -0.63 3.44
C SER A 158 -30.46 0.66 2.63
N SER A 159 -29.23 0.91 2.14
CA SER A 159 -28.94 2.09 1.31
C SER A 159 -29.65 2.02 -0.05
N VAL A 160 -29.66 0.84 -0.69
CA VAL A 160 -30.40 0.60 -1.94
C VAL A 160 -31.92 0.74 -1.71
N LEU A 161 -32.44 0.23 -0.58
CA LEU A 161 -33.86 0.36 -0.24
C LEU A 161 -34.30 1.81 -0.04
N LEU A 162 -33.49 2.61 0.67
CA LEU A 162 -33.75 4.05 0.85
C LEU A 162 -33.78 4.78 -0.48
N PHE A 163 -32.80 4.52 -1.36
CA PHE A 163 -32.76 5.11 -2.70
C PHE A 163 -33.99 4.73 -3.55
N ILE A 164 -34.40 3.46 -3.54
CA ILE A 164 -35.61 3.01 -4.23
C ILE A 164 -36.85 3.72 -3.65
N ALA A 165 -36.95 3.82 -2.33
CA ALA A 165 -38.08 4.48 -1.66
C ALA A 165 -38.17 5.97 -2.02
N MET A 166 -37.05 6.69 -2.08
CA MET A 166 -36.96 8.08 -2.52
C MET A 166 -37.52 8.27 -3.94
N LEU A 167 -37.07 7.46 -4.90
CA LEU A 167 -37.53 7.53 -6.28
C LEU A 167 -39.00 7.15 -6.45
N LEU A 168 -39.49 6.16 -5.70
CA LEU A 168 -40.91 5.81 -5.70
C LEU A 168 -41.77 6.93 -5.11
N ASN A 169 -41.27 7.66 -4.11
CA ASN A 169 -41.95 8.83 -3.59
C ASN A 169 -42.04 9.93 -4.66
N ALA A 170 -40.97 10.18 -5.42
CA ALA A 170 -40.97 11.11 -6.55
C ALA A 170 -41.98 10.69 -7.64
N LEU A 171 -42.00 9.41 -8.02
CA LEU A 171 -42.96 8.86 -8.99
C LEU A 171 -44.41 8.95 -8.50
N ARG A 172 -44.64 8.77 -7.19
CA ARG A 172 -45.96 8.95 -6.57
C ARG A 172 -46.41 10.41 -6.65
N GLY A 173 -45.51 11.36 -6.39
CA GLY A 173 -45.77 12.80 -6.55
C GLY A 173 -46.18 13.14 -7.98
N LEU A 174 -45.44 12.60 -8.97
CA LEU A 174 -45.77 12.73 -10.39
C LEU A 174 -47.16 12.17 -10.73
N ALA A 175 -47.46 10.96 -10.25
CA ALA A 175 -48.76 10.32 -10.50
C ALA A 175 -49.93 11.12 -9.91
N ALA A 176 -49.78 11.62 -8.68
CA ALA A 176 -50.78 12.48 -8.04
C ALA A 176 -50.99 13.79 -8.83
N CYS A 177 -49.90 14.40 -9.30
CA CYS A 177 -49.96 15.60 -10.12
C CYS A 177 -50.65 15.36 -11.47
N LEU A 178 -50.31 14.26 -12.16
CA LEU A 178 -50.96 13.83 -13.39
C LEU A 178 -52.46 13.60 -13.19
N GLN A 179 -52.85 12.95 -12.09
CA GLN A 179 -54.24 12.70 -11.77
C GLN A 179 -55.01 14.00 -11.48
N ALA A 180 -54.40 14.94 -10.77
CA ALA A 180 -54.98 16.26 -10.52
C ALA A 180 -55.19 17.04 -11.83
N VAL A 181 -54.21 17.06 -12.73
CA VAL A 181 -54.33 17.74 -14.03
C VAL A 181 -55.30 17.04 -14.97
N TRP A 182 -55.36 15.71 -14.93
CA TRP A 182 -56.33 14.93 -15.70
C TRP A 182 -57.78 15.23 -15.31
N ALA A 183 -58.03 15.52 -14.03
CA ALA A 183 -59.35 15.84 -13.51
C ALA A 183 -59.85 17.25 -13.90
N LEU A 184 -58.98 18.13 -14.41
CA LEU A 184 -59.36 19.49 -14.78
C LEU A 184 -60.20 19.52 -16.08
N PRO A 185 -61.26 20.34 -16.13
CA PRO A 185 -62.08 20.50 -17.34
C PRO A 185 -61.26 21.10 -18.50
N ARG A 186 -61.44 20.54 -19.69
CA ARG A 186 -60.70 20.93 -20.91
C ARG A 186 -61.51 21.95 -21.71
N GLY A 187 -60.91 23.11 -22.01
CA GLY A 187 -61.53 24.22 -22.73
C GLY A 187 -60.72 24.70 -23.95
N SER A 188 -61.28 25.62 -24.74
CA SER A 188 -60.59 26.26 -25.86
C SER A 188 -59.63 27.38 -25.44
N SER A 189 -59.81 27.94 -24.24
CA SER A 189 -58.90 28.93 -23.62
C SER A 189 -58.66 28.55 -22.16
N THR A 190 -57.47 28.89 -21.63
CA THR A 190 -57.20 28.75 -20.19
C THR A 190 -57.86 29.90 -19.44
N GLN A 191 -58.81 29.60 -18.56
CA GLN A 191 -59.44 30.60 -17.69
C GLN A 191 -59.02 30.38 -16.25
N LEU A 192 -58.39 31.39 -15.66
CA LEU A 192 -58.09 31.44 -14.23
C LEU A 192 -58.98 32.51 -13.59
N ARG A 193 -59.84 32.10 -12.65
CA ARG A 193 -60.69 33.02 -11.86
C ARG A 193 -60.39 32.80 -10.39
N ASP A 194 -60.00 33.86 -9.69
CA ASP A 194 -59.77 33.86 -8.25
C ASP A 194 -58.84 32.73 -7.77
N GLY A 195 -57.74 32.50 -8.49
CA GLY A 195 -56.77 31.44 -8.16
C GLY A 195 -57.21 30.01 -8.51
N ARG A 196 -58.42 29.82 -9.09
CA ARG A 196 -58.92 28.52 -9.56
C ARG A 196 -58.86 28.40 -11.08
N PHE A 197 -58.48 27.23 -11.56
CA PHE A 197 -58.55 26.88 -12.98
C PHE A 197 -59.97 26.49 -13.38
N GLY A 198 -60.64 27.34 -14.16
CA GLY A 198 -61.99 27.08 -14.68
C GLY A 198 -61.99 26.14 -15.89
N SER A 199 -61.01 26.27 -16.77
CA SER A 199 -60.72 25.28 -17.82
C SER A 199 -59.29 25.40 -18.33
N LEU A 200 -58.72 24.30 -18.82
CA LEU A 200 -57.35 24.24 -19.33
C LEU A 200 -57.34 23.99 -20.84
N TRP A 201 -56.49 24.71 -21.57
CA TRP A 201 -56.32 24.50 -23.00
C TRP A 201 -55.70 23.13 -23.29
N ARG A 202 -56.24 22.41 -24.28
CA ARG A 202 -55.79 21.04 -24.63
C ARG A 202 -54.29 20.96 -24.90
N TRP A 203 -53.72 21.99 -25.54
CA TRP A 203 -52.31 21.95 -25.90
C TRP A 203 -51.40 22.05 -24.67
N ARG A 204 -51.75 22.90 -23.70
CA ARG A 204 -51.04 23.00 -22.41
C ARG A 204 -51.13 21.71 -21.61
N CYS A 205 -52.31 21.07 -21.64
CA CYS A 205 -52.54 19.80 -20.98
C CYS A 205 -51.65 18.69 -21.58
N MET A 206 -51.61 18.57 -22.90
CA MET A 206 -50.73 17.63 -23.60
C MET A 206 -49.24 17.92 -23.37
N PHE A 207 -48.83 19.20 -23.40
CA PHE A 207 -47.45 19.59 -23.06
C PHE A 207 -47.09 19.20 -21.63
N PHE A 208 -48.01 19.40 -20.68
CA PHE A 208 -47.83 18.97 -19.29
C PHE A 208 -47.67 17.45 -19.18
N PHE A 209 -48.53 16.66 -19.83
CA PHE A 209 -48.38 15.20 -19.87
C PHE A 209 -47.04 14.77 -20.48
N PHE A 210 -46.61 15.43 -21.55
CA PHE A 210 -45.31 15.18 -22.16
C PHE A 210 -44.16 15.48 -21.19
N ALA A 211 -44.18 16.64 -20.52
CA ALA A 211 -43.18 17.01 -19.52
C ALA A 211 -43.14 16.01 -18.35
N CYS A 212 -44.29 15.58 -17.84
CA CYS A 212 -44.37 14.54 -16.81
C CYS A 212 -43.85 13.18 -17.30
N ALA A 213 -44.11 12.81 -18.55
CA ALA A 213 -43.58 11.58 -19.14
C ALA A 213 -42.05 11.63 -19.26
N VAL A 214 -41.49 12.76 -19.69
CA VAL A 214 -40.04 12.98 -19.70
C VAL A 214 -39.45 12.88 -18.30
N ARG A 215 -40.07 13.53 -17.30
CA ARG A 215 -39.62 13.47 -15.89
C ARG A 215 -39.68 12.04 -15.33
N ALA A 216 -40.74 11.29 -15.63
CA ALA A 216 -40.84 9.88 -15.26
C ALA A 216 -39.78 9.02 -15.94
N GLY A 217 -39.49 9.28 -17.22
CA GLY A 217 -38.41 8.61 -17.95
C GLY A 217 -37.05 8.85 -17.29
N ILE A 218 -36.72 10.10 -16.98
CA ILE A 218 -35.49 10.45 -16.26
C ILE A 218 -35.41 9.74 -14.90
N ALA A 219 -36.49 9.75 -14.11
CA ALA A 219 -36.53 9.07 -12.82
C ALA A 219 -36.30 7.56 -12.94
N VAL A 220 -36.91 6.90 -13.94
CA VAL A 220 -36.70 5.46 -14.18
C VAL A 220 -35.26 5.18 -14.63
N THR A 221 -34.68 6.02 -15.49
CA THR A 221 -33.29 5.88 -15.91
C THR A 221 -32.33 6.09 -14.73
N LEU A 222 -32.56 7.08 -13.88
CA LEU A 222 -31.78 7.31 -12.66
C LEU A 222 -31.92 6.16 -11.66
N LEU A 223 -33.11 5.56 -11.54
CA LEU A 223 -33.31 4.37 -10.71
C LEU A 223 -32.44 3.21 -11.20
N TYR A 224 -32.51 2.90 -12.49
CA TYR A 224 -31.74 1.81 -13.08
C TYR A 224 -30.23 2.06 -12.97
N ALA A 225 -29.76 3.24 -13.40
CA ALA A 225 -28.36 3.61 -13.37
C ALA A 225 -27.82 3.66 -11.92
N GLY A 226 -28.57 4.26 -11.00
CA GLY A 226 -28.20 4.36 -9.59
C GLY A 226 -28.07 3.00 -8.92
N VAL A 227 -29.04 2.10 -9.12
CA VAL A 227 -28.96 0.74 -8.56
C VAL A 227 -27.81 -0.05 -9.18
N SER A 228 -27.63 0.01 -10.51
CA SER A 228 -26.54 -0.69 -11.20
C SER A 228 -25.15 -0.18 -10.78
N TRP A 229 -25.03 1.12 -10.54
CA TRP A 229 -23.79 1.74 -10.10
C TRP A 229 -23.47 1.38 -8.64
N MET A 230 -24.45 1.50 -7.74
CA MET A 230 -24.31 1.10 -6.33
C MET A 230 -24.01 -0.40 -6.18
N SER A 231 -24.60 -1.27 -7.01
CA SER A 231 -24.35 -2.72 -6.95
C SER A 231 -22.96 -3.12 -7.42
N SER A 232 -22.31 -2.29 -8.24
CA SER A 232 -20.95 -2.51 -8.74
C SER A 232 -19.88 -2.00 -7.77
N THR A 233 -20.27 -1.19 -6.79
CA THR A 233 -19.32 -0.57 -5.85
C THR A 233 -18.97 -1.54 -4.72
N THR A 234 -17.70 -1.95 -4.66
CA THR A 234 -17.21 -2.93 -3.66
C THR A 234 -16.83 -2.25 -2.34
N SER A 235 -16.23 -1.06 -2.40
CA SER A 235 -15.84 -0.23 -1.26
C SER A 235 -17.03 0.45 -0.57
N ILE A 236 -16.98 0.57 0.77
CA ILE A 236 -18.01 1.26 1.57
C ILE A 236 -17.89 2.77 1.40
N THR A 237 -16.68 3.32 1.36
CA THR A 237 -16.42 4.76 1.20
C THR A 237 -16.97 5.27 -0.12
N ASP A 238 -16.74 4.51 -1.19
CA ASP A 238 -17.24 4.85 -2.53
C ASP A 238 -18.77 4.78 -2.57
N LEU A 239 -19.39 3.90 -1.77
CA LEU A 239 -20.83 3.76 -1.71
C LEU A 239 -21.50 4.99 -1.06
N ILE A 240 -20.87 5.56 -0.02
CA ILE A 240 -21.31 6.83 0.60
C ILE A 240 -21.20 7.97 -0.40
N LEU A 241 -20.04 8.11 -1.06
CA LEU A 241 -19.79 9.18 -2.03
C LEU A 241 -20.78 9.10 -3.20
N ASN A 242 -21.03 7.91 -3.72
CA ASN A 242 -21.96 7.70 -4.83
C ASN A 242 -23.42 7.97 -4.41
N ALA A 243 -23.82 7.58 -3.19
CA ALA A 243 -25.15 7.87 -2.68
C ALA A 243 -25.38 9.39 -2.50
N ALA A 244 -24.39 10.10 -1.93
CA ALA A 244 -24.44 11.55 -1.77
C ALA A 244 -24.50 12.29 -3.11
N ALA A 245 -23.69 11.90 -4.08
CA ALA A 245 -23.72 12.47 -5.43
C ALA A 245 -25.07 12.27 -6.12
N LEU A 246 -25.69 11.11 -5.92
CA LEU A 246 -26.98 10.79 -6.49
C LEU A 246 -28.11 11.58 -5.81
N GLY A 247 -28.03 11.79 -4.50
CA GLY A 247 -28.87 12.74 -3.76
C GLY A 247 -28.82 14.13 -4.38
N PHE A 248 -27.62 14.68 -4.55
CA PHE A 248 -27.42 15.98 -5.18
C PHE A 248 -28.02 16.09 -6.60
N VAL A 249 -27.88 15.05 -7.42
CA VAL A 249 -28.47 15.03 -8.77
C VAL A 249 -29.99 15.06 -8.74
N MET A 250 -30.62 14.46 -7.72
CA MET A 250 -32.07 14.51 -7.54
C MET A 250 -32.55 15.88 -7.07
N ASP A 251 -31.77 16.60 -6.28
CA ASP A 251 -32.12 17.95 -5.79
C ASP A 251 -31.87 19.06 -6.83
N LEU A 252 -31.05 18.75 -7.84
CA LEU A 252 -30.66 19.73 -8.85
C LEU A 252 -31.86 20.29 -9.63
N ASP A 253 -32.93 19.50 -9.84
CA ASP A 253 -34.11 19.97 -10.55
C ASP A 253 -34.91 21.02 -9.75
N GLU A 254 -34.95 20.89 -8.43
CA GLU A 254 -35.53 21.86 -7.51
C GLU A 254 -34.70 23.15 -7.47
N CYS A 255 -33.37 23.04 -7.34
CA CYS A 255 -32.48 24.20 -7.38
C CYS A 255 -32.53 24.95 -8.73
N LEU A 256 -32.60 24.22 -9.84
CA LEU A 256 -32.75 24.82 -11.17
C LEU A 256 -34.10 25.49 -11.33
N PHE A 257 -35.17 24.91 -10.77
CA PHE A 257 -36.49 25.55 -10.77
C PHE A 257 -36.46 26.87 -10.01
N GLU A 258 -35.91 26.91 -8.80
CA GLU A 258 -35.83 28.13 -7.98
C GLU A 258 -34.99 29.24 -8.63
N THR A 259 -33.95 28.88 -9.38
CA THR A 259 -33.06 29.85 -10.03
C THR A 259 -33.59 30.36 -11.37
N ILE A 260 -34.26 29.50 -12.15
CA ILE A 260 -34.70 29.84 -13.52
C ILE A 260 -36.07 30.52 -13.51
N VAL A 261 -36.94 30.20 -12.54
CA VAL A 261 -38.31 30.68 -12.52
C VAL A 261 -38.38 32.14 -12.06
N PRO A 262 -38.94 33.07 -12.86
CA PRO A 262 -39.05 34.47 -12.46
C PRO A 262 -39.90 34.64 -11.20
N ALA A 263 -39.55 35.61 -10.34
CA ALA A 263 -40.26 35.89 -9.09
C ALA A 263 -41.78 36.10 -9.27
N GLY A 264 -42.21 36.65 -10.41
CA GLY A 264 -43.63 36.80 -10.73
C GLY A 264 -44.37 35.47 -10.86
N VAL A 265 -43.70 34.43 -11.39
CA VAL A 265 -44.25 33.07 -11.46
C VAL A 265 -44.29 32.44 -10.08
N HIS A 266 -43.31 32.69 -9.21
CA HIS A 266 -43.37 32.24 -7.81
C HIS A 266 -44.58 32.83 -7.08
N VAL A 267 -44.78 34.15 -7.14
CA VAL A 267 -45.94 34.82 -6.54
C VAL A 267 -47.25 34.31 -7.16
N PHE A 268 -47.25 34.03 -8.46
CA PHE A 268 -48.41 33.46 -9.14
C PHE A 268 -48.73 32.05 -8.65
N VAL A 269 -47.72 31.16 -8.55
CA VAL A 269 -47.87 29.78 -8.06
C VAL A 269 -48.33 29.77 -6.60
N GLN A 270 -47.80 30.65 -5.75
CA GLN A 270 -48.23 30.80 -4.36
C GLN A 270 -49.68 31.28 -4.20
N ARG A 271 -50.23 31.96 -5.21
CA ARG A 271 -51.64 32.40 -5.23
C ARG A 271 -52.60 31.37 -5.82
N LEU A 272 -52.10 30.27 -6.38
CA LEU A 272 -52.96 29.20 -6.88
C LEU A 272 -53.58 28.47 -5.70
N GLU A 273 -54.90 28.29 -5.75
CA GLU A 273 -55.55 27.44 -4.76
C GLU A 273 -55.10 25.98 -4.95
N PRO A 274 -54.89 25.21 -3.87
CA PRO A 274 -54.57 23.79 -3.96
C PRO A 274 -55.59 23.06 -4.83
N LEU A 275 -55.10 22.29 -5.80
CA LEU A 275 -55.96 21.52 -6.71
C LEU A 275 -56.75 20.48 -5.91
N ALA A 276 -58.07 20.65 -5.88
CA ALA A 276 -58.98 19.69 -5.25
C ALA A 276 -59.01 18.39 -6.06
N TYR A 277 -58.25 17.39 -5.62
CA TYR A 277 -58.30 16.05 -6.17
C TYR A 277 -59.40 15.25 -5.45
N LYS A 278 -60.27 14.58 -6.23
CA LYS A 278 -61.28 13.69 -5.67
C LYS A 278 -60.61 12.35 -5.35
N ARG A 279 -60.31 12.14 -4.07
CA ARG A 279 -59.75 10.88 -3.56
C ARG A 279 -60.61 9.71 -3.99
N SER A 280 -60.01 8.78 -4.73
CA SER A 280 -60.68 7.55 -5.10
C SER A 280 -60.99 6.78 -3.82
N ARG A 281 -62.23 6.28 -3.66
CA ARG A 281 -62.62 5.49 -2.47
C ARG A 281 -61.91 4.13 -2.41
N TRP A 282 -61.22 3.73 -3.48
CA TRP A 282 -60.57 2.44 -3.58
C TRP A 282 -59.15 2.50 -3.01
N CYS A 283 -58.86 1.64 -2.03
CA CYS A 283 -57.54 1.51 -1.37
C CYS A 283 -56.39 1.11 -2.33
N LEU A 284 -56.70 0.81 -3.60
CA LEU A 284 -55.73 0.47 -4.65
C LEU A 284 -54.64 1.53 -4.82
N GLU A 285 -54.94 2.80 -4.51
CA GLU A 285 -53.98 3.91 -4.59
C GLU A 285 -52.84 3.78 -3.57
N SER A 286 -53.06 3.06 -2.46
CA SER A 286 -52.03 2.73 -1.48
C SER A 286 -51.31 1.42 -1.83
N LEU A 287 -51.98 0.46 -2.46
CA LEU A 287 -51.39 -0.83 -2.84
C LEU A 287 -50.40 -0.71 -4.01
N LEU A 288 -50.69 0.16 -4.99
CA LEU A 288 -49.87 0.30 -6.19
C LEU A 288 -48.41 0.73 -5.88
N PRO A 289 -48.15 1.73 -5.01
CA PRO A 289 -46.79 2.08 -4.61
C PRO A 289 -46.07 0.95 -3.87
N TRP A 290 -46.77 0.22 -3.00
CA TRP A 290 -46.19 -0.93 -2.28
C TRP A 290 -45.82 -2.07 -3.24
N ALA A 291 -46.70 -2.40 -4.19
CA ALA A 291 -46.41 -3.39 -5.21
C ALA A 291 -45.25 -2.96 -6.12
N GLY A 292 -45.18 -1.67 -6.48
CA GLY A 292 -44.06 -1.09 -7.23
C GLY A 292 -42.75 -1.17 -6.44
N MET A 293 -42.76 -0.90 -5.14
CA MET A 293 -41.60 -1.04 -4.27
C MET A 293 -41.12 -2.49 -4.20
N LEU A 294 -42.02 -3.43 -3.93
CA LEU A 294 -41.66 -4.84 -3.86
C LEU A 294 -41.14 -5.34 -5.22
N GLY A 295 -41.77 -4.95 -6.32
CA GLY A 295 -41.36 -5.31 -7.67
C GLY A 295 -39.98 -4.76 -8.04
N THR A 296 -39.69 -3.49 -7.73
CA THR A 296 -38.39 -2.87 -8.02
C THR A 296 -37.27 -3.46 -7.16
N VAL A 297 -37.53 -3.75 -5.89
CA VAL A 297 -36.57 -4.44 -4.99
C VAL A 297 -36.28 -5.86 -5.49
N LEU A 298 -37.32 -6.63 -5.82
CA LEU A 298 -37.17 -8.00 -6.31
C LEU A 298 -36.43 -8.02 -7.66
N MET A 299 -36.79 -7.10 -8.57
CA MET A 299 -36.13 -6.95 -9.86
C MET A 299 -34.64 -6.61 -9.69
N SER A 300 -34.32 -5.66 -8.82
CA SER A 300 -32.93 -5.26 -8.54
C SER A 300 -32.14 -6.41 -7.91
N TRP A 301 -32.74 -7.16 -7.00
CA TRP A 301 -32.12 -8.33 -6.40
C TRP A 301 -31.77 -9.40 -7.44
N VAL A 302 -32.73 -9.77 -8.29
CA VAL A 302 -32.57 -10.85 -9.27
C VAL A 302 -31.63 -10.44 -10.42
N LEU A 303 -31.76 -9.23 -10.95
CA LEU A 303 -31.03 -8.81 -12.16
C LEU A 303 -29.63 -8.25 -11.87
N LEU A 304 -29.40 -7.64 -10.70
CA LEU A 304 -28.16 -6.90 -10.43
C LEU A 304 -27.38 -7.50 -9.25
N VAL A 305 -28.05 -7.81 -8.14
CA VAL A 305 -27.35 -8.24 -6.91
C VAL A 305 -26.92 -9.70 -6.97
N GLN A 306 -27.81 -10.61 -7.36
CA GLN A 306 -27.55 -12.05 -7.41
C GLN A 306 -26.36 -12.44 -8.31
N PRO A 307 -26.21 -11.93 -9.55
CA PRO A 307 -25.05 -12.24 -10.38
C PRO A 307 -23.74 -11.74 -9.75
N ASN A 308 -23.71 -10.49 -9.25
CA ASN A 308 -22.51 -9.92 -8.62
C ASN A 308 -22.09 -10.70 -7.36
N VAL A 309 -23.04 -11.20 -6.56
CA VAL A 309 -22.73 -12.07 -5.42
C VAL A 309 -22.14 -13.39 -5.90
N GLY A 310 -22.67 -13.96 -6.98
CA GLY A 310 -22.12 -15.15 -7.64
C GLY A 310 -20.66 -14.94 -8.06
N ASP A 311 -20.37 -13.83 -8.72
CA ASP A 311 -19.03 -13.47 -9.19
C ASP A 311 -18.07 -13.19 -8.04
N MET A 312 -18.49 -12.45 -7.00
CA MET A 312 -17.65 -12.24 -5.82
C MET A 312 -17.37 -13.55 -5.06
N LEU A 313 -18.34 -14.46 -5.00
CA LEU A 313 -18.13 -15.79 -4.42
C LEU A 313 -17.24 -16.66 -5.31
N ALA A 314 -17.30 -16.51 -6.63
CA ALA A 314 -16.42 -17.19 -7.57
C ALA A 314 -14.99 -16.66 -7.44
N VAL A 315 -14.78 -15.35 -7.38
CA VAL A 315 -13.47 -14.74 -7.10
C VAL A 315 -12.94 -15.17 -5.74
N LYS A 316 -13.79 -15.16 -4.70
CA LYS A 316 -13.42 -15.69 -3.37
C LYS A 316 -13.03 -17.16 -3.45
N ARG A 317 -13.75 -17.98 -4.22
CA ARG A 317 -13.36 -19.37 -4.45
C ARG A 317 -12.07 -19.46 -5.25
N THR A 318 -11.85 -18.66 -6.28
CA THR A 318 -10.59 -18.71 -7.06
C THR A 318 -9.38 -18.31 -6.21
N LEU A 319 -9.52 -17.26 -5.40
CA LEU A 319 -8.49 -16.72 -4.50
C LEU A 319 -8.30 -17.56 -3.23
N CYS A 320 -9.33 -18.25 -2.76
CA CYS A 320 -9.26 -19.01 -1.51
C CYS A 320 -9.38 -20.53 -1.68
N ASP A 321 -9.68 -21.06 -2.87
CA ASP A 321 -9.57 -22.48 -3.20
C ASP A 321 -8.15 -22.78 -3.68
N GLY A 322 -7.51 -23.66 -2.93
CA GLY A 322 -6.16 -24.16 -3.12
C GLY A 322 -5.76 -24.93 -1.87
N ASN A 323 -4.60 -25.57 -1.89
CA ASN A 323 -4.03 -26.08 -0.66
C ASN A 323 -3.66 -24.88 0.23
N ARG A 324 -4.39 -24.65 1.32
CA ARG A 324 -4.07 -23.60 2.31
C ARG A 324 -3.02 -24.04 3.32
N ASP A 325 -2.71 -25.33 3.32
CA ASP A 325 -1.78 -25.95 4.24
C ASP A 325 -0.44 -26.07 3.53
N PHE A 326 0.28 -24.95 3.42
CA PHE A 326 1.66 -24.93 2.94
C PHE A 326 2.52 -23.93 3.74
N THR A 327 3.81 -24.22 3.83
CA THR A 327 4.80 -23.30 4.38
C THR A 327 5.77 -22.89 3.30
N VAL A 328 6.08 -21.60 3.27
CA VAL A 328 7.10 -21.01 2.41
C VAL A 328 8.23 -20.52 3.30
N LEU A 329 9.47 -20.78 2.87
CA LEU A 329 10.68 -20.21 3.46
C LEU A 329 11.53 -19.62 2.34
N LEU A 330 12.14 -18.47 2.62
CA LEU A 330 13.17 -17.91 1.74
C LEU A 330 14.52 -18.46 2.19
N ASN A 331 15.26 -19.09 1.28
CA ASN A 331 16.65 -19.44 1.54
C ASN A 331 17.49 -18.14 1.60
N PRO A 332 18.52 -18.06 2.45
CA PRO A 332 19.50 -16.95 2.42
C PRO A 332 20.08 -16.60 1.04
N ALA A 333 20.11 -17.53 0.10
CA ALA A 333 20.52 -17.38 -1.30
C ALA A 333 19.43 -16.73 -2.19
N GLY A 334 18.29 -16.31 -1.63
CA GLY A 334 17.30 -15.46 -2.29
C GLY A 334 16.16 -16.17 -3.02
N TYR A 335 16.07 -17.50 -2.98
CA TYR A 335 14.96 -18.26 -3.61
C TYR A 335 13.98 -18.81 -2.58
N ALA A 336 12.71 -18.96 -2.97
CA ALA A 336 11.66 -19.49 -2.12
C ALA A 336 11.57 -21.02 -2.23
N VAL A 337 11.41 -21.69 -1.10
CA VAL A 337 11.13 -23.13 -1.01
C VAL A 337 9.77 -23.31 -0.36
N SER A 338 8.91 -24.12 -0.96
CA SER A 338 7.58 -24.39 -0.44
C SER A 338 7.35 -25.89 -0.21
N ARG A 339 6.53 -26.21 0.80
CA ARG A 339 6.14 -27.58 1.14
C ARG A 339 4.72 -27.61 1.69
N PRO A 340 3.92 -28.67 1.47
CA PRO A 340 2.65 -28.86 2.15
C PRO A 340 2.88 -28.91 3.67
N ALA A 341 2.18 -28.06 4.39
CA ALA A 341 2.10 -28.09 5.83
C ALA A 341 0.98 -29.04 6.24
N THR A 342 1.03 -29.54 7.46
CA THR A 342 -0.19 -30.02 8.11
C THR A 342 -1.08 -28.82 8.40
N PRO A 343 -2.42 -28.99 8.42
CA PRO A 343 -3.35 -27.91 8.71
C PRO A 343 -2.93 -27.11 9.94
N PHE A 344 -2.80 -25.79 9.74
CA PHE A 344 -2.37 -24.89 10.80
C PHE A 344 -3.50 -24.69 11.81
N ASP A 345 -3.28 -25.11 13.06
CA ASP A 345 -4.16 -24.81 14.19
C ASP A 345 -3.93 -23.35 14.61
N SER A 346 -5.01 -22.57 14.66
CA SER A 346 -4.97 -21.12 14.65
C SER A 346 -4.59 -20.52 16.01
N GLN A 347 -3.30 -20.47 16.33
CA GLN A 347 -2.76 -19.48 17.27
C GLN A 347 -1.37 -19.02 16.80
N SER A 348 -1.31 -17.74 16.39
CA SER A 348 -0.12 -16.86 16.26
C SER A 348 0.31 -16.42 14.85
N LEU A 349 -0.16 -15.20 14.54
CA LEU A 349 0.56 -14.00 14.08
C LEU A 349 1.10 -13.88 12.63
N LEU A 350 0.60 -12.81 12.00
CA LEU A 350 0.98 -12.22 10.71
C LEU A 350 2.29 -11.43 10.76
N GLY A 351 3.03 -11.52 9.64
CA GLY A 351 4.07 -10.58 9.20
C GLY A 351 4.84 -11.18 8.01
N LEU A 352 5.04 -10.42 6.91
CA LEU A 352 5.77 -10.72 5.64
C LEU A 352 5.44 -12.02 4.87
N ARG A 353 5.16 -13.11 5.57
CA ARG A 353 4.68 -14.41 5.10
C ARG A 353 3.41 -14.30 4.27
N GLY A 354 2.49 -13.40 4.63
CA GLY A 354 1.21 -13.22 3.93
C GLY A 354 1.36 -12.78 2.46
N GLN A 355 2.44 -12.07 2.13
CA GLN A 355 2.74 -11.67 0.75
C GLN A 355 3.30 -12.85 -0.07
N ALA A 356 4.24 -13.62 0.50
CA ALA A 356 4.76 -14.83 -0.13
C ALA A 356 3.69 -15.94 -0.28
N THR A 357 2.70 -15.96 0.63
CA THR A 357 1.54 -16.86 0.55
C THR A 357 0.59 -16.43 -0.58
N ALA A 358 0.42 -15.14 -0.85
CA ALA A 358 -0.43 -14.64 -1.94
C ALA A 358 0.11 -15.05 -3.33
N GLU A 359 1.42 -14.98 -3.55
CA GLU A 359 2.06 -15.40 -4.80
C GLU A 359 1.96 -16.92 -5.06
N LEU A 360 2.06 -17.74 -4.00
CA LEU A 360 1.96 -19.20 -4.13
C LEU A 360 0.52 -19.72 -4.28
N ILE A 361 -0.48 -18.97 -3.82
CA ILE A 361 -1.89 -19.35 -3.98
C ILE A 361 -2.32 -19.31 -5.45
N ASP A 362 -1.78 -18.38 -6.26
CA ASP A 362 -2.02 -18.33 -7.71
C ASP A 362 -1.19 -19.38 -8.49
N ALA A 363 -0.01 -19.74 -7.98
CA ALA A 363 0.91 -20.70 -8.63
C ALA A 363 0.40 -22.15 -8.68
N ALA A 364 -0.51 -22.54 -7.78
CA ALA A 364 -0.87 -23.94 -7.56
C ALA A 364 -1.82 -24.55 -8.61
N LYS A 365 -2.29 -23.78 -9.61
CA LYS A 365 -3.23 -24.27 -10.64
C LYS A 365 -2.60 -24.52 -12.02
N SER A 366 -1.37 -24.07 -12.26
CA SER A 366 -0.57 -24.45 -13.43
C SER A 366 0.87 -24.65 -12.97
N PHE A 367 1.35 -25.89 -12.97
CA PHE A 367 2.75 -26.24 -12.69
C PHE A 367 3.67 -25.75 -13.82
N ASP A 368 3.76 -24.43 -13.96
CA ASP A 368 4.69 -23.70 -14.83
C ASP A 368 5.14 -22.39 -14.16
N GLN A 369 5.29 -22.40 -12.83
CA GLN A 369 5.78 -21.24 -12.09
C GLN A 369 7.20 -21.44 -11.57
N GLN A 370 7.98 -20.39 -11.83
CA GLN A 370 9.40 -20.40 -12.13
C GLN A 370 10.32 -20.10 -10.93
N PHE A 371 9.76 -19.72 -9.77
CA PHE A 371 10.55 -19.15 -8.66
C PHE A 371 10.63 -20.00 -7.40
N SER A 372 9.72 -20.95 -7.22
CA SER A 372 9.60 -21.70 -5.97
C SER A 372 9.99 -23.16 -6.15
N VAL A 373 10.89 -23.64 -5.29
CA VAL A 373 11.19 -25.07 -5.20
C VAL A 373 10.11 -25.74 -4.39
N TYR A 374 9.25 -26.52 -5.06
CA TYR A 374 8.31 -27.37 -4.34
C TYR A 374 8.99 -28.70 -4.01
N THR A 375 8.96 -29.08 -2.73
CA THR A 375 9.39 -30.40 -2.31
C THR A 375 8.42 -30.99 -1.29
N ASN A 376 8.04 -32.25 -1.50
CA ASN A 376 7.24 -33.00 -0.53
C ASN A 376 8.10 -33.63 0.58
N VAL A 377 9.42 -33.72 0.37
CA VAL A 377 10.37 -34.35 1.29
C VAL A 377 10.80 -33.35 2.38
N LYS A 378 10.49 -33.66 3.64
CA LYS A 378 10.82 -32.80 4.79
C LYS A 378 12.32 -32.48 4.89
N THR A 379 13.17 -33.48 4.67
CA THR A 379 14.63 -33.34 4.77
C THR A 379 15.16 -32.39 3.71
N TYR A 380 14.68 -32.48 2.46
CA TYR A 380 15.04 -31.52 1.42
C TYR A 380 14.52 -30.12 1.71
N PHE A 381 13.30 -29.97 2.21
CA PHE A 381 12.80 -28.65 2.62
C PHE A 381 13.69 -28.02 3.70
N GLN A 382 14.04 -28.79 4.74
CA GLN A 382 14.90 -28.31 5.82
C GLN A 382 16.32 -27.99 5.32
N GLN A 383 16.89 -28.89 4.51
CA GLN A 383 18.19 -28.71 3.88
C GLN A 383 18.21 -27.46 2.99
N PHE A 384 17.32 -27.36 2.01
CA PHE A 384 17.23 -26.18 1.14
C PHE A 384 16.76 -24.91 1.84
N SER A 385 16.14 -24.96 3.02
CA SER A 385 15.81 -23.75 3.78
C SER A 385 16.97 -23.25 4.65
N GLY A 386 17.83 -24.17 5.10
CA GLY A 386 18.93 -23.88 6.02
C GLY A 386 20.30 -23.80 5.34
N ASP A 387 20.46 -24.32 4.13
CA ASP A 387 21.73 -24.32 3.41
C ASP A 387 22.03 -22.90 2.94
N SER A 388 22.97 -22.26 3.64
CA SER A 388 23.57 -21.01 3.20
C SER A 388 24.32 -21.23 1.88
N ILE A 389 24.53 -20.15 1.12
CA ILE A 389 25.36 -20.21 -0.08
C ILE A 389 26.77 -20.74 0.22
N GLN A 390 27.30 -20.44 1.41
CA GLN A 390 28.57 -20.98 1.89
C GLN A 390 28.57 -22.50 1.93
N ARG A 391 27.52 -23.12 2.47
CA ARG A 391 27.44 -24.58 2.55
C ARG A 391 27.35 -25.20 1.16
N MET A 392 26.54 -24.62 0.26
CA MET A 392 26.49 -25.05 -1.14
C MET A 392 27.85 -24.93 -1.84
N ALA A 393 28.62 -23.89 -1.55
CA ALA A 393 29.96 -23.68 -2.10
C ALA A 393 31.00 -24.65 -1.53
N VAL A 394 30.87 -25.05 -0.26
CA VAL A 394 31.75 -26.03 0.38
C VAL A 394 31.45 -27.46 -0.09
N GLU A 395 30.18 -27.80 -0.32
CA GLU A 395 29.75 -29.15 -0.75
C GLU A 395 30.02 -29.43 -2.24
N ALA A 396 30.33 -28.41 -3.04
CA ALA A 396 30.68 -28.55 -4.45
C ALA A 396 31.97 -29.37 -4.63
N LYS A 397 31.86 -30.49 -5.35
CA LYS A 397 32.95 -31.46 -5.54
C LYS A 397 33.96 -31.09 -6.63
N GLU A 398 33.51 -30.33 -7.62
CA GLU A 398 34.31 -29.99 -8.80
C GLU A 398 34.21 -28.49 -9.08
N CYS A 399 35.29 -27.92 -9.61
CA CYS A 399 35.29 -26.56 -10.11
C CYS A 399 34.94 -26.55 -11.58
N LYS A 400 33.64 -26.63 -11.89
CA LYS A 400 33.14 -26.68 -13.27
C LYS A 400 31.79 -25.99 -13.35
N ASP A 401 31.56 -25.29 -14.46
CA ASP A 401 30.24 -24.76 -14.78
C ASP A 401 29.22 -25.87 -14.98
N LEU A 402 28.06 -25.72 -14.35
CA LEU A 402 26.92 -26.59 -14.59
C LEU A 402 26.23 -26.11 -15.88
N ALA A 403 26.53 -26.77 -16.99
CA ALA A 403 25.90 -26.46 -18.27
C ALA A 403 24.53 -27.16 -18.38
N GLY A 404 23.50 -26.41 -18.79
CA GLY A 404 22.15 -26.93 -18.98
C GLY A 404 21.95 -27.79 -20.25
N ALA A 405 23.01 -28.20 -20.94
CA ALA A 405 22.93 -28.92 -22.19
C ALA A 405 22.80 -30.44 -21.95
N GLY A 406 21.56 -30.90 -21.82
CA GLY A 406 21.10 -32.24 -22.24
C GLY A 406 21.44 -33.44 -21.36
N ASP A 407 22.69 -33.58 -20.90
CA ASP A 407 23.17 -34.86 -20.35
C ASP A 407 23.70 -34.78 -18.90
N ASP A 408 23.89 -33.58 -18.35
CA ASP A 408 24.38 -33.43 -16.98
C ASP A 408 23.23 -33.59 -15.97
N PHE A 409 23.32 -34.66 -15.16
CA PHE A 409 22.40 -35.06 -14.09
C PHE A 409 22.02 -33.90 -13.14
N THR A 410 22.86 -32.88 -13.04
CA THR A 410 22.69 -31.71 -12.17
C THR A 410 21.57 -30.77 -12.62
N THR A 411 21.43 -30.51 -13.92
CA THR A 411 20.38 -29.64 -14.46
C THR A 411 19.00 -30.31 -14.39
N ALA A 412 18.96 -31.63 -14.61
CA ALA A 412 17.74 -32.42 -14.49
C ALA A 412 17.19 -32.46 -13.06
N ASN A 413 18.09 -32.47 -12.05
CA ASN A 413 17.67 -32.56 -10.65
C ASN A 413 17.31 -31.22 -10.01
N PHE A 414 17.88 -30.11 -10.49
CA PHE A 414 17.67 -28.78 -9.88
C PHE A 414 17.33 -27.66 -10.88
N PRO A 415 16.35 -27.85 -11.80
CA PRO A 415 15.98 -26.84 -12.80
C PRO A 415 15.56 -25.51 -12.14
N HIS A 416 14.91 -25.58 -10.99
CA HIS A 416 14.44 -24.41 -10.24
C HIS A 416 15.56 -23.44 -9.82
N LEU A 417 16.80 -23.90 -9.59
CA LEU A 417 17.90 -23.00 -9.24
C LEU A 417 18.30 -22.13 -10.44
N PHE A 418 18.33 -22.73 -11.63
CA PHE A 418 18.61 -22.00 -12.87
C PHE A 418 17.49 -21.03 -13.20
N THR A 419 16.24 -21.43 -13.02
CA THR A 419 15.10 -20.53 -13.21
C THR A 419 15.09 -19.38 -12.19
N ALA A 420 15.47 -19.64 -10.94
CA ALA A 420 15.64 -18.59 -9.93
C ALA A 420 16.74 -17.59 -10.34
N ILE A 421 17.85 -18.05 -10.92
CA ILE A 421 18.90 -17.17 -11.47
C ILE A 421 18.33 -16.31 -12.60
N ARG A 422 17.65 -16.92 -13.60
CA ARG A 422 17.05 -16.18 -14.74
C ARG A 422 16.18 -15.04 -14.27
N ASN A 423 15.27 -15.38 -13.36
CA ASN A 423 14.25 -14.45 -12.97
C ASN A 423 14.77 -13.40 -11.98
N GLY A 424 15.67 -13.79 -11.07
CA GLY A 424 16.33 -12.85 -10.16
C GLY A 424 17.14 -11.78 -10.91
N LEU A 425 17.70 -12.14 -12.06
CA LEU A 425 18.46 -11.23 -12.93
C LEU A 425 17.60 -10.56 -14.02
N GLY A 426 16.34 -10.96 -14.18
CA GLY A 426 15.45 -10.48 -15.25
C GLY A 426 15.87 -10.90 -16.66
N LEU A 427 16.87 -11.78 -16.80
CA LEU A 427 17.40 -12.23 -18.09
C LEU A 427 16.74 -13.56 -18.49
N HIS A 428 16.06 -13.57 -19.64
CA HIS A 428 15.31 -14.73 -20.15
C HIS A 428 14.21 -15.24 -19.20
N ALA A 429 13.66 -14.37 -18.35
CA ALA A 429 12.59 -14.72 -17.42
C ALA A 429 11.30 -15.19 -18.14
N ASP A 430 11.11 -14.79 -19.39
CA ASP A 430 9.98 -15.20 -20.24
C ASP A 430 10.17 -16.57 -20.90
N LYS A 431 11.32 -17.22 -20.74
CA LYS A 431 11.66 -18.50 -21.40
C LYS A 431 11.79 -19.63 -20.39
N THR A 432 11.13 -20.75 -20.68
CA THR A 432 11.35 -21.99 -19.92
C THR A 432 12.76 -22.55 -20.19
N LEU A 433 13.28 -23.39 -19.28
CA LEU A 433 14.57 -24.08 -19.49
C LEU A 433 14.55 -25.03 -20.69
N HIS A 434 13.36 -25.47 -21.12
CA HIS A 434 13.21 -26.29 -22.32
C HIS A 434 13.29 -25.44 -23.60
N GLU A 435 12.67 -24.26 -23.61
CA GLU A 435 12.71 -23.34 -24.76
C GLU A 435 14.11 -22.77 -24.99
N LEU A 436 14.79 -22.41 -23.89
CA LEU A 436 16.16 -21.92 -23.92
C LEU A 436 16.95 -22.63 -22.81
N PRO A 437 17.88 -23.53 -23.12
CA PRO A 437 18.75 -24.15 -22.11
C PRO A 437 19.60 -23.12 -21.39
N PHE A 438 19.87 -23.33 -20.10
CA PHE A 438 20.72 -22.43 -19.32
C PHE A 438 22.19 -22.58 -19.72
N ARG A 439 22.85 -21.48 -20.09
CA ARG A 439 24.28 -21.44 -20.41
C ARG A 439 24.94 -20.37 -19.55
N CYS A 440 25.94 -20.77 -18.77
CA CYS A 440 26.66 -19.84 -17.89
C CYS A 440 27.20 -18.62 -18.64
N ALA A 441 27.68 -18.80 -19.88
CA ALA A 441 28.19 -17.73 -20.72
C ALA A 441 27.19 -16.57 -20.95
N ASP A 442 25.89 -16.86 -20.98
CA ASP A 442 24.85 -15.84 -21.19
C ASP A 442 24.69 -14.91 -19.96
N TYR A 443 25.22 -15.31 -18.80
CA TYR A 443 25.09 -14.60 -17.52
C TYR A 443 26.44 -14.07 -17.01
N PHE A 444 27.51 -14.10 -17.81
CA PHE A 444 28.86 -13.71 -17.38
C PHE A 444 28.94 -12.32 -16.72
N ASP A 445 28.22 -11.35 -17.28
CA ASP A 445 28.20 -9.97 -16.78
C ASP A 445 27.45 -9.83 -15.45
N PHE A 446 26.59 -10.80 -15.11
CA PHE A 446 25.77 -10.80 -13.89
C PHE A 446 26.38 -11.58 -12.71
N CYS A 447 27.61 -12.08 -12.89
CA CYS A 447 28.28 -12.86 -11.85
C CYS A 447 28.53 -12.08 -10.56
N GLU A 448 28.44 -10.75 -10.53
CA GLU A 448 28.57 -9.96 -9.30
C GLU A 448 27.25 -9.80 -8.55
N GLU A 449 26.11 -9.83 -9.25
CA GLU A 449 24.79 -9.63 -8.65
C GLU A 449 24.19 -10.90 -8.04
N SER A 450 24.73 -12.09 -8.34
CA SER A 450 24.16 -13.36 -7.88
C SER A 450 25.22 -14.34 -7.34
N ASP A 451 25.20 -14.54 -6.02
CA ASP A 451 26.01 -15.57 -5.34
C ASP A 451 25.64 -16.98 -5.85
N LEU A 452 24.35 -17.20 -6.16
CA LEU A 452 23.88 -18.48 -6.70
C LEU A 452 24.43 -18.73 -8.10
N LEU A 453 24.54 -17.70 -8.94
CA LEU A 453 25.18 -17.81 -10.24
C LEU A 453 26.65 -18.18 -10.11
N ARG A 454 27.41 -17.55 -9.19
CA ARG A 454 28.81 -17.95 -8.92
C ARG A 454 28.95 -19.38 -8.42
N ASN A 455 27.96 -19.88 -7.68
CA ASN A 455 27.95 -21.28 -7.24
C ASN A 455 27.70 -22.28 -8.37
N LYS A 456 26.82 -21.95 -9.32
CA LYS A 456 26.44 -22.84 -10.43
C LYS A 456 27.33 -22.68 -11.67
N CYS A 457 27.94 -21.51 -11.84
CA CYS A 457 28.81 -21.14 -12.95
C CYS A 457 30.16 -20.63 -12.47
N PRO A 458 30.89 -21.38 -11.62
CA PRO A 458 32.06 -20.86 -10.96
C PRO A 458 33.22 -20.55 -11.92
N VAL A 459 33.37 -21.29 -13.03
CA VAL A 459 34.45 -21.08 -13.99
C VAL A 459 34.13 -19.90 -14.89
N THR A 460 32.90 -19.82 -15.42
CA THR A 460 32.45 -18.65 -16.19
C THR A 460 32.56 -17.38 -15.34
N CYS A 461 32.17 -17.43 -14.07
CA CYS A 461 32.29 -16.28 -13.18
C CYS A 461 33.73 -15.98 -12.73
N GLY A 462 34.69 -16.88 -12.99
CA GLY A 462 36.10 -16.66 -12.68
C GLY A 462 36.48 -16.94 -11.22
N CYS A 463 35.75 -17.80 -10.53
CA CYS A 463 36.10 -18.27 -9.18
C CYS A 463 37.41 -19.07 -9.14
N ASP A 464 37.85 -19.63 -10.27
CA ASP A 464 39.07 -20.43 -10.44
C ASP A 464 40.24 -19.65 -11.03
N ASP A 465 40.04 -18.37 -11.39
CA ASP A 465 41.02 -17.53 -12.05
C ASP A 465 41.37 -16.32 -11.16
N PRO A 466 42.63 -16.20 -10.71
CA PRO A 466 43.05 -15.08 -9.88
C PRO A 466 43.00 -13.72 -10.60
N LEU A 467 43.00 -13.69 -11.94
CA LEU A 467 42.96 -12.47 -12.75
C LEU A 467 41.56 -12.19 -13.34
N SER A 468 40.52 -12.91 -12.90
CA SER A 468 39.16 -12.76 -13.44
C SER A 468 38.52 -11.40 -13.18
N GLY A 469 39.02 -10.67 -12.18
CA GLY A 469 38.43 -9.42 -11.70
C GLY A 469 37.19 -9.61 -10.84
N LEU A 470 36.88 -10.85 -10.45
CA LEU A 470 35.74 -11.14 -9.60
C LEU A 470 35.97 -10.59 -8.19
N LEU A 471 35.18 -9.60 -7.79
CA LEU A 471 35.34 -8.97 -6.47
C LEU A 471 34.96 -9.95 -5.36
N PHE A 472 33.85 -10.66 -5.50
CA PHE A 472 33.37 -11.58 -4.48
C PHE A 472 33.74 -13.04 -4.80
N SER A 473 34.92 -13.47 -4.34
CA SER A 473 35.46 -14.77 -4.72
C SER A 473 35.47 -15.84 -3.62
N THR A 474 34.85 -15.64 -2.46
CA THR A 474 34.87 -16.63 -1.36
C THR A 474 33.68 -17.60 -1.36
N PRO A 475 33.74 -18.71 -0.60
CA PRO A 475 32.58 -19.59 -0.41
C PRO A 475 31.35 -18.89 0.16
N THR A 476 31.53 -17.94 1.09
CA THR A 476 30.44 -17.14 1.65
C THR A 476 29.72 -16.28 0.61
N LYS A 477 30.35 -16.06 -0.54
CA LYS A 477 29.81 -15.32 -1.67
C LYS A 477 29.55 -16.21 -2.89
N GLY A 478 29.46 -17.52 -2.70
CA GLY A 478 29.03 -18.47 -3.73
C GLY A 478 30.14 -19.17 -4.50
N CYS A 479 31.41 -18.72 -4.44
CA CYS A 479 32.50 -19.40 -5.13
C CYS A 479 32.88 -20.73 -4.44
N PRO A 480 32.82 -21.88 -5.13
CA PRO A 480 33.14 -23.17 -4.54
C PRO A 480 34.51 -23.26 -3.88
N GLN A 481 34.63 -23.98 -2.76
CA GLN A 481 35.91 -24.15 -2.07
C GLN A 481 36.93 -24.89 -2.95
N VAL A 482 36.47 -25.86 -3.76
CA VAL A 482 37.31 -26.54 -4.75
C VAL A 482 37.86 -25.58 -5.80
N CYS A 483 37.11 -24.55 -6.20
CA CYS A 483 37.61 -23.51 -7.12
C CYS A 483 38.66 -22.62 -6.47
N GLN A 484 38.56 -22.35 -5.17
CA GLN A 484 39.59 -21.60 -4.45
C GLN A 484 40.94 -22.33 -4.45
N ALA A 485 40.93 -23.67 -4.36
CA ALA A 485 42.15 -24.45 -4.48
C ALA A 485 42.77 -24.34 -5.88
N VAL A 486 41.95 -24.38 -6.94
CA VAL A 486 42.41 -24.20 -8.33
C VAL A 486 42.95 -22.77 -8.53
N LYS A 487 42.24 -21.75 -8.03
CA LYS A 487 42.67 -20.35 -8.08
C LYS A 487 44.03 -20.17 -7.42
N ARG A 488 44.23 -20.72 -6.22
CA ARG A 488 45.52 -20.68 -5.51
C ARG A 488 46.62 -21.37 -6.30
N GLN A 489 46.35 -22.55 -6.85
CA GLN A 489 47.33 -23.25 -7.68
C GLN A 489 47.71 -22.43 -8.93
N ARG A 490 46.76 -21.76 -9.58
CA ARG A 490 47.06 -20.88 -10.72
C ARG A 490 47.88 -19.67 -10.30
N LEU A 491 47.58 -19.10 -9.14
CA LEU A 491 48.31 -17.98 -8.57
C LEU A 491 49.77 -18.36 -8.28
N GLU A 492 50.02 -19.49 -7.61
CA GLU A 492 51.38 -20.01 -7.33
C GLU A 492 52.21 -20.27 -8.59
N ASN A 493 51.56 -20.46 -9.75
CA ASN A 493 52.23 -20.68 -11.03
C ASN A 493 52.29 -19.41 -11.90
N ALA A 494 51.67 -18.30 -11.46
CA ALA A 494 51.67 -17.05 -12.20
C ALA A 494 53.04 -16.34 -12.06
N PRO A 495 53.50 -15.61 -13.08
CA PRO A 495 54.73 -14.83 -12.95
C PRO A 495 54.56 -13.72 -11.90
N CYS A 496 55.58 -13.53 -11.05
CA CYS A 496 55.65 -12.41 -10.11
C CYS A 496 56.00 -11.11 -10.85
N ALA A 497 55.08 -10.64 -11.70
CA ALA A 497 55.18 -9.39 -12.44
C ALA A 497 53.81 -8.70 -12.43
N ASP A 498 53.79 -7.39 -12.21
CA ASP A 498 52.56 -6.60 -12.32
C ASP A 498 51.97 -6.74 -13.73
N GLU A 499 50.67 -7.00 -13.81
CA GLU A 499 49.95 -7.09 -15.07
C GLU A 499 49.85 -5.70 -15.73
N ASP A 500 49.84 -5.64 -17.07
CA ASP A 500 49.44 -4.43 -17.79
C ASP A 500 47.91 -4.25 -17.68
N VAL A 501 47.50 -3.79 -16.50
CA VAL A 501 46.13 -3.51 -16.07
C VAL A 501 45.31 -2.67 -17.05
N ARG A 502 45.95 -1.85 -17.92
CA ARG A 502 45.24 -1.05 -18.92
C ARG A 502 44.60 -1.91 -20.00
N SER A 503 45.18 -3.08 -20.26
CA SER A 503 44.67 -4.07 -21.20
C SER A 503 43.87 -5.19 -20.53
N SER A 504 43.93 -5.27 -19.19
CA SER A 504 43.30 -6.33 -18.43
C SER A 504 41.80 -6.10 -18.26
N ARG A 505 40.98 -6.98 -18.84
CA ARG A 505 39.52 -6.98 -18.64
C ARG A 505 39.17 -7.26 -17.18
N GLY A 506 39.95 -8.11 -16.49
CA GLY A 506 39.75 -8.43 -15.08
C GLY A 506 39.98 -7.22 -14.17
N TRP A 507 41.05 -6.46 -14.41
CA TRP A 507 41.30 -5.23 -13.64
C TRP A 507 40.15 -4.23 -13.75
N ALA A 508 39.72 -3.94 -14.98
CA ALA A 508 38.62 -3.01 -15.22
C ALA A 508 37.34 -3.48 -14.53
N ARG A 509 37.01 -4.78 -14.65
CA ARG A 509 35.87 -5.39 -13.97
C ARG A 509 35.94 -5.18 -12.45
N TYR A 510 37.06 -5.52 -11.82
CA TYR A 510 37.24 -5.41 -10.37
C TYR A 510 37.00 -3.97 -9.89
N ILE A 511 37.66 -2.99 -10.52
CA ILE A 511 37.56 -1.58 -10.12
C ILE A 511 36.13 -1.05 -10.36
N HIS A 512 35.47 -1.44 -11.45
CA HIS A 512 34.08 -1.05 -11.70
C HIS A 512 33.12 -1.64 -10.67
N THR A 513 33.24 -2.94 -10.36
CA THR A 513 32.39 -3.59 -9.33
C THR A 513 32.58 -2.95 -7.97
N PHE A 514 33.83 -2.74 -7.56
CA PHE A 514 34.15 -2.09 -6.29
C PHE A 514 33.63 -0.65 -6.26
N GLY A 515 33.76 0.07 -7.38
CA GLY A 515 33.19 1.40 -7.56
C GLY A 515 31.68 1.41 -7.33
N ASN A 516 30.94 0.50 -7.99
CA ASN A 516 29.49 0.38 -7.83
C ASN A 516 29.08 0.07 -6.39
N LEU A 517 29.77 -0.85 -5.73
CA LEU A 517 29.54 -1.15 -4.31
C LEU A 517 29.74 0.09 -3.44
N THR A 518 30.78 0.87 -3.71
CA THR A 518 31.10 2.10 -2.98
C THR A 518 30.02 3.17 -3.21
N ARG A 519 29.48 3.30 -4.43
CA ARG A 519 28.37 4.23 -4.72
C ARG A 519 27.08 3.85 -4.02
N ALA A 520 26.87 2.56 -3.74
CA ALA A 520 25.70 2.09 -3.00
C ALA A 520 25.79 2.40 -1.49
N ILE A 521 27.00 2.57 -0.95
CA ILE A 521 27.24 2.77 0.48
C ILE A 521 27.44 4.25 0.83
N PHE A 522 28.07 5.03 -0.05
CA PHE A 522 28.46 6.41 0.22
C PHE A 522 27.76 7.40 -0.72
N ASP A 523 27.39 8.57 -0.18
CA ASP A 523 26.81 9.69 -0.92
C ASP A 523 27.67 10.96 -0.86
N GLY A 524 27.25 12.01 -1.58
CA GLY A 524 27.80 13.37 -1.50
C GLY A 524 29.31 13.50 -1.80
N ASP A 525 30.02 14.20 -0.92
CA ASP A 525 31.45 14.51 -1.07
C ASP A 525 32.36 13.28 -0.98
N ALA A 526 31.97 12.30 -0.18
CA ALA A 526 32.72 11.06 -0.05
C ALA A 526 32.73 10.31 -1.39
N LEU A 527 31.58 10.26 -2.07
CA LEU A 527 31.43 9.62 -3.37
C LEU A 527 32.34 10.26 -4.43
N ARG A 528 32.42 11.60 -4.48
CA ARG A 528 33.29 12.32 -5.42
C ARG A 528 34.77 11.96 -5.26
N ARG A 529 35.22 11.80 -4.01
CA ARG A 529 36.61 11.40 -3.73
C ARG A 529 36.88 9.95 -4.13
N TRP A 530 35.90 9.07 -3.91
CA TRP A 530 35.96 7.68 -4.36
C TRP A 530 35.99 7.56 -5.88
N ASP A 531 35.14 8.28 -6.61
CA ASP A 531 35.16 8.30 -8.08
C ASP A 531 36.54 8.76 -8.60
N SER A 532 37.10 9.83 -8.03
CA SER A 532 38.45 10.28 -8.39
C SER A 532 39.53 9.22 -8.12
N LEU A 533 39.39 8.43 -7.05
CA LEU A 533 40.32 7.35 -6.72
C LEU A 533 40.19 6.19 -7.72
N PHE A 534 38.97 5.81 -8.09
CA PHE A 534 38.75 4.72 -9.05
C PHE A 534 39.22 5.10 -10.47
N GLU A 535 38.98 6.33 -10.91
CA GLU A 535 39.52 6.83 -12.18
C GLU A 535 41.07 6.82 -12.17
N ALA A 536 41.69 7.27 -11.07
CA ALA A 536 43.14 7.20 -10.94
C ALA A 536 43.64 5.74 -11.00
N LYS A 537 42.98 4.80 -10.33
CA LYS A 537 43.35 3.37 -10.37
C LYS A 537 43.14 2.73 -11.75
N LEU A 538 42.13 3.13 -12.50
CA LEU A 538 41.93 2.67 -13.89
C LEU A 538 43.08 3.14 -14.80
N VAL A 539 43.57 4.37 -14.63
CA VAL A 539 44.62 4.96 -15.48
C VAL A 539 46.03 4.55 -15.06
N GLU A 540 46.30 4.55 -13.76
CA GLU A 540 47.64 4.34 -13.18
C GLU A 540 47.91 2.87 -12.81
N GLY A 541 46.86 2.06 -12.63
CA GLY A 541 47.02 0.63 -12.40
C GLY A 541 47.75 0.29 -11.11
N CYS A 542 48.66 -0.69 -11.19
CA CYS A 542 49.50 -1.11 -10.08
C CYS A 542 50.44 -0.03 -9.54
N SER A 543 50.68 1.05 -10.29
CA SER A 543 51.47 2.18 -9.77
C SER A 543 50.73 2.99 -8.70
N ASN A 544 49.40 2.89 -8.65
CA ASN A 544 48.55 3.54 -7.65
C ASN A 544 48.10 2.57 -6.55
N THR A 545 49.00 2.29 -5.62
CA THR A 545 48.70 1.56 -4.38
C THR A 545 48.18 2.46 -3.27
N GLN A 546 47.65 3.65 -3.60
CA GLN A 546 47.12 4.54 -2.56
C GLN A 546 46.06 3.81 -1.73
N ARG A 547 46.18 3.97 -0.42
CA ARG A 547 45.25 3.44 0.58
C ARG A 547 43.89 4.10 0.41
N THR A 548 42.85 3.38 0.83
CA THR A 548 41.47 3.88 0.79
C THR A 548 41.35 5.18 1.60
N ILE A 549 40.51 6.09 1.12
CA ILE A 549 40.26 7.40 1.74
C ILE A 549 39.59 7.23 3.10
N VAL A 550 38.79 6.17 3.24
CA VAL A 550 38.13 5.76 4.48
C VAL A 550 38.86 4.55 5.04
N GLY A 551 39.34 4.65 6.28
CA GLY A 551 39.94 3.53 7.01
C GLY A 551 41.43 3.28 6.79
N ASN A 552 42.07 3.97 5.83
CA ASN A 552 43.51 3.85 5.54
C ASN A 552 43.93 2.39 5.24
N TRP A 553 43.05 1.64 4.56
CA TRP A 553 43.25 0.24 4.21
C TRP A 553 43.93 0.11 2.85
N SER A 554 44.70 -0.95 2.64
CA SER A 554 45.34 -1.24 1.36
C SER A 554 44.48 -2.22 0.56
N PHE A 555 44.34 -1.99 -0.75
CA PHE A 555 43.70 -2.97 -1.66
C PHE A 555 44.52 -4.26 -1.81
N CYS A 556 45.79 -4.24 -1.41
CA CYS A 556 46.67 -5.39 -1.43
C CYS A 556 46.43 -6.36 -0.26
N ASP A 557 45.72 -5.94 0.78
CA ASP A 557 45.64 -6.67 2.04
C ASP A 557 44.31 -7.45 2.14
N ASP A 558 44.39 -8.76 1.89
CA ASP A 558 43.30 -9.71 2.05
C ASP A 558 42.99 -10.03 3.53
N THR A 559 43.91 -9.72 4.44
CA THR A 559 43.81 -10.04 5.86
C THR A 559 43.01 -9.00 6.65
N ILE A 560 42.75 -7.83 6.07
CA ILE A 560 41.89 -6.83 6.70
C ILE A 560 40.51 -7.45 6.91
N GLU A 561 40.04 -7.39 8.16
CA GLU A 561 38.76 -7.97 8.59
C GLU A 561 37.62 -7.55 7.65
N PHE A 562 37.65 -6.34 7.12
CA PHE A 562 36.69 -5.87 6.12
C PHE A 562 36.67 -6.73 4.84
N PHE A 563 37.80 -6.99 4.19
CA PHE A 563 37.84 -7.76 2.93
C PHE A 563 37.46 -9.22 3.19
N SER A 564 38.08 -9.84 4.20
CA SER A 564 37.84 -11.25 4.55
C SER A 564 36.40 -11.52 5.03
N SER A 565 35.83 -10.66 5.90
CA SER A 565 34.45 -10.82 6.39
C SER A 565 33.41 -10.61 5.29
N ASN A 566 33.69 -9.75 4.32
CA ASN A 566 32.80 -9.50 3.17
C ASN A 566 33.08 -10.42 1.99
N GLY A 567 34.07 -11.31 2.07
CA GLY A 567 34.40 -12.23 0.99
C GLY A 567 34.95 -11.57 -0.28
N MET A 568 35.59 -10.40 -0.13
CA MET A 568 36.18 -9.65 -1.22
C MET A 568 37.59 -10.15 -1.54
N SER A 569 37.96 -10.15 -2.82
CA SER A 569 39.31 -10.50 -3.30
C SER A 569 40.26 -9.28 -3.22
N SER A 570 41.55 -9.56 -3.02
CA SER A 570 42.63 -8.57 -3.07
C SER A 570 43.08 -8.31 -4.51
N ILE A 571 43.69 -7.15 -4.76
CA ILE A 571 44.35 -6.85 -6.04
C ILE A 571 45.76 -7.46 -6.16
N SER A 572 46.21 -8.23 -5.16
CA SER A 572 47.57 -8.81 -5.12
C SER A 572 47.88 -9.69 -6.32
N ALA A 573 46.88 -10.37 -6.89
CA ALA A 573 47.05 -11.15 -8.12
C ALA A 573 47.40 -10.29 -9.34
N PHE A 574 46.84 -9.08 -9.45
CA PHE A 574 47.13 -8.14 -10.54
C PHE A 574 48.46 -7.42 -10.34
N CYS A 575 48.81 -7.11 -9.09
CA CYS A 575 49.95 -6.26 -8.74
C CYS A 575 50.92 -6.94 -7.76
N PRO A 576 51.43 -8.15 -8.05
CA PRO A 576 52.21 -8.92 -7.09
C PRO A 576 53.50 -8.22 -6.66
N THR A 577 54.18 -7.49 -7.55
CA THR A 577 55.44 -6.83 -7.20
C THR A 577 55.24 -5.64 -6.25
N ARG A 578 54.01 -5.11 -6.19
CA ARG A 578 53.65 -3.99 -5.33
C ARG A 578 52.98 -4.43 -4.04
N CYS A 579 52.17 -5.49 -4.11
CA CYS A 579 51.40 -5.99 -2.98
C CYS A 579 52.19 -7.00 -2.13
N CYS A 580 53.15 -7.74 -2.72
CA CYS A 580 53.84 -8.85 -2.05
C CYS A 580 55.22 -8.48 -1.50
N THR A 581 55.55 -7.18 -1.41
CA THR A 581 56.82 -6.73 -0.82
C THR A 581 56.67 -6.46 0.68
N GLY A 582 57.14 -7.37 1.54
CA GLY A 582 57.18 -7.15 2.98
C GLY A 582 57.11 -8.42 3.83
N SER A 583 57.18 -8.27 5.16
CA SER A 583 57.07 -9.37 6.13
C SER A 583 55.63 -9.89 6.32
N HIS A 584 54.64 -9.15 5.82
CA HIS A 584 53.23 -9.55 5.78
C HIS A 584 52.85 -9.79 4.32
N SER A 585 53.33 -10.89 3.73
CA SER A 585 52.86 -11.29 2.40
C SER A 585 51.40 -11.75 2.53
N PRO A 586 50.46 -11.17 1.78
CA PRO A 586 49.12 -11.72 1.62
C PRO A 586 49.17 -13.22 1.31
N THR A 587 48.15 -13.96 1.72
CA THR A 587 48.01 -15.38 1.35
C THR A 587 47.86 -15.57 -0.16
N ASP A 588 47.45 -14.51 -0.85
CA ASP A 588 47.21 -14.46 -2.29
C ASP A 588 48.37 -13.80 -3.07
N CYS A 589 49.61 -14.24 -2.84
CA CYS A 589 50.78 -13.80 -3.62
C CYS A 589 51.35 -14.95 -4.47
N PRO A 590 51.69 -14.70 -5.76
CA PRO A 590 52.30 -15.69 -6.65
C PRO A 590 53.75 -16.02 -6.29
#